data_AF-A0A6A8FLZ4-F1
#
_entry.id   AF-A0A6A8FLZ4-F1
#
_cell.length_a   1.000
_cell.length_b   1.000
_cell.length_c   1.000
_cell.angle_alpha   90.00
_cell.angle_beta   90.00
_cell.angle_gamma   90.00
#
_symmetry.space_group_name_H-M   'P 1'
#
loop_
_entity.id
_entity.type
_entity.pdbx_description
1 polymer ?
#
loop_
_entity_poly.entity_id
_entity_poly.type
_entity_poly.pdbx_seq_one_letter_code
_entity_poly.pdbx_strand_id
1 'polypeptide(L)'
;DNGQFGIICSLNCNNITIENNEIYHDGNKNTGAGIMFSRNMVNSIARNNIVHDEVSTAISISESHNNLIFNNTISNSGGGINLKNSTSNKIHDNTIINSTKGIDTSAAGGVAGNMIYNNHFINTPSSSSSSPHSSNSVGSNNQPQGTLKHHNKHSLGGHKAKPGFA
;
A
#
# COMPACT_ATOMS: atom_id res chain seq x y z
N ASP A 1 -10.41 2.92 13.12
CA ASP A 1 -10.09 4.31 12.81
C ASP A 1 -8.73 4.68 13.39
N ASN A 2 -7.85 5.21 12.56
CA ASN A 2 -6.52 5.70 12.91
C ASN A 2 -6.37 7.24 12.85
N GLY A 3 -7.45 8.00 12.61
CA GLY A 3 -7.36 9.46 12.53
C GLY A 3 -6.48 9.94 11.35
N GLN A 4 -5.31 10.54 11.64
CA GLN A 4 -4.38 11.04 10.61
C GLN A 4 -3.24 10.06 10.28
N PHE A 5 -2.80 9.26 11.24
CA PHE A 5 -1.73 8.27 11.06
C PHE A 5 -2.04 7.05 11.91
N GLY A 6 -1.92 5.83 11.35
CA GLY A 6 -2.05 4.59 12.12
C GLY A 6 -0.85 4.34 13.02
N ILE A 7 0.25 3.90 12.42
CA ILE A 7 1.48 3.60 13.12
C ILE A 7 2.59 4.46 12.52
N ILE A 8 3.15 5.35 13.34
CA ILE A 8 4.23 6.23 12.94
C ILE A 8 5.39 6.15 13.93
N CYS A 9 6.60 6.06 13.39
CA CYS A 9 7.79 6.44 14.13
C CYS A 9 8.44 7.62 13.42
N SER A 10 8.47 8.77 14.10
CA SER A 10 8.59 10.06 13.41
C SER A 10 10.01 10.59 13.26
N LEU A 11 10.98 10.23 14.12
CA LEU A 11 12.34 10.76 14.05
C LEU A 11 13.33 9.82 14.75
N ASN A 12 14.43 9.46 14.05
CA ASN A 12 15.55 8.68 14.59
C ASN A 12 15.13 7.35 15.23
N CYS A 13 14.22 6.64 14.56
CA CYS A 13 13.78 5.32 15.00
C CYS A 13 14.66 4.23 14.38
N ASN A 14 15.06 3.26 15.18
CA ASN A 14 15.93 2.17 14.72
C ASN A 14 15.45 0.83 15.29
N ASN A 15 15.58 -0.24 14.51
CA ASN A 15 15.24 -1.61 14.91
C ASN A 15 13.78 -1.77 15.41
N ILE A 16 12.85 -1.05 14.79
CA ILE A 16 11.43 -1.18 15.10
C ILE A 16 10.80 -2.25 14.21
N THR A 17 9.96 -3.10 14.79
CA THR A 17 9.14 -4.05 14.04
C THR A 17 7.67 -3.69 14.18
N ILE A 18 7.00 -3.47 13.05
CA ILE A 18 5.56 -3.26 12.92
C ILE A 18 5.00 -4.52 12.27
N GLU A 19 4.35 -5.39 13.05
CA GLU A 19 3.86 -6.65 12.54
C GLU A 19 2.50 -7.09 13.07
N ASN A 20 1.76 -7.82 12.24
CA ASN A 20 0.48 -8.44 12.59
C ASN A 20 -0.58 -7.44 13.07
N ASN A 21 -0.60 -6.24 12.48
CA ASN A 21 -1.59 -5.21 12.77
C ASN A 21 -2.63 -5.12 11.66
N GLU A 22 -3.86 -4.74 12.04
CA GLU A 22 -4.90 -4.28 11.13
C GLU A 22 -5.04 -2.76 11.30
N ILE A 23 -4.76 -2.00 10.24
CA ILE A 23 -4.79 -0.54 10.23
C ILE A 23 -5.79 -0.07 9.19
N TYR A 24 -6.74 0.76 9.61
CA TYR A 24 -7.75 1.31 8.73
C TYR A 24 -8.31 2.64 9.22
N HIS A 25 -8.85 3.39 8.26
CA HIS A 25 -9.60 4.61 8.50
C HIS A 25 -11.08 4.42 8.11
N ASP A 26 -12.00 4.92 8.93
CA ASP A 26 -13.46 4.81 8.71
C ASP A 26 -14.10 6.12 8.20
N GLY A 27 -13.28 7.13 7.89
CA GLY A 27 -13.71 8.48 7.53
C GLY A 27 -13.20 9.01 6.18
N ASN A 28 -13.73 10.17 5.77
CA ASN A 28 -13.42 10.78 4.47
C ASN A 28 -12.26 11.79 4.51
N LYS A 29 -11.41 11.81 5.55
CA LYS A 29 -10.43 12.90 5.76
C LYS A 29 -9.05 12.48 6.28
N ASN A 30 -8.57 11.28 5.96
CA ASN A 30 -7.17 10.95 6.25
C ASN A 30 -6.22 11.56 5.19
N THR A 31 -5.37 12.49 5.61
CA THR A 31 -4.31 13.07 4.75
C THR A 31 -2.95 12.40 4.94
N GLY A 32 -2.79 11.60 5.99
CA GLY A 32 -1.53 10.95 6.35
C GLY A 32 -1.41 9.55 5.75
N ALA A 33 -0.86 8.62 6.53
CA ALA A 33 -0.62 7.26 6.09
C ALA A 33 -0.93 6.24 7.17
N GLY A 34 -1.36 5.04 6.76
CA GLY A 34 -1.65 3.93 7.66
C GLY A 34 -0.41 3.53 8.46
N ILE A 35 0.70 3.26 7.77
CA ILE A 35 2.01 3.05 8.36
C ILE A 35 3.00 4.08 7.80
N MET A 36 3.75 4.75 8.66
CA MET A 36 4.71 5.78 8.25
C MET A 36 6.10 5.56 8.86
N PHE A 37 7.08 5.34 7.97
CA PHE A 37 8.51 5.40 8.25
C PHE A 37 8.98 6.81 7.94
N SER A 38 9.33 7.59 8.96
CA SER A 38 9.61 9.01 8.80
C SER A 38 10.94 9.42 9.43
N ARG A 39 11.66 10.31 8.72
CA ARG A 39 12.83 11.07 9.18
C ARG A 39 13.84 10.21 9.95
N ASN A 40 14.63 9.47 9.20
CA ASN A 40 15.69 8.60 9.69
C ASN A 40 15.14 7.42 10.50
N MET A 41 14.10 6.76 9.98
CA MET A 41 13.74 5.42 10.41
C MET A 41 14.58 4.40 9.63
N VAL A 42 15.33 3.58 10.35
CA VAL A 42 16.35 2.69 9.76
C VAL A 42 16.33 1.30 10.38
N ASN A 43 16.80 0.30 9.63
CA ASN A 43 16.88 -1.11 10.06
C ASN A 43 15.56 -1.65 10.66
N SER A 44 14.44 -1.13 10.17
CA SER A 44 13.12 -1.42 10.72
C SER A 44 12.30 -2.25 9.73
N ILE A 45 11.27 -2.90 10.24
CA ILE A 45 10.49 -3.91 9.53
C ILE A 45 9.00 -3.55 9.59
N ALA A 46 8.31 -3.60 8.47
CA ALA A 46 6.87 -3.72 8.40
C ALA A 46 6.48 -5.03 7.71
N ARG A 47 5.87 -5.96 8.45
CA ARG A 47 5.49 -7.27 7.88
C ARG A 47 4.15 -7.79 8.36
N ASN A 48 3.48 -8.58 7.53
CA ASN A 48 2.23 -9.25 7.89
C ASN A 48 1.14 -8.28 8.41
N ASN A 49 1.14 -7.02 7.98
CA ASN A 49 0.09 -6.08 8.34
C ASN A 49 -1.00 -6.07 7.27
N ILE A 50 -2.22 -5.79 7.69
CA ILE A 50 -3.37 -5.52 6.84
C ILE A 50 -3.63 -4.02 6.93
N VAL A 51 -3.51 -3.30 5.82
CA VAL A 51 -3.72 -1.84 5.76
C VAL A 51 -4.79 -1.53 4.72
N HIS A 52 -5.95 -1.01 5.16
CA HIS A 52 -7.08 -0.83 4.25
C HIS A 52 -7.85 0.46 4.46
N ASP A 53 -8.57 0.86 3.40
CA ASP A 53 -9.44 2.04 3.39
C ASP A 53 -8.69 3.35 3.76
N GLU A 54 -7.40 3.43 3.40
CA GLU A 54 -6.59 4.62 3.62
C GLU A 54 -6.80 5.62 2.49
N VAL A 55 -7.35 6.80 2.81
CA VAL A 55 -7.69 7.84 1.83
C VAL A 55 -6.48 8.32 1.00
N SER A 56 -5.29 8.40 1.61
CA SER A 56 -4.08 8.94 0.99
C SER A 56 -3.08 7.86 0.56
N THR A 57 -2.29 7.31 1.49
CA THR A 57 -1.29 6.26 1.20
C THR A 57 -1.29 5.24 2.33
N ALA A 58 -1.32 3.94 2.02
CA ALA A 58 -1.32 2.91 3.05
C ALA A 58 0.03 2.82 3.78
N ILE A 59 1.15 2.73 3.05
CA ILE A 59 2.49 2.71 3.64
C ILE A 59 3.35 3.82 3.03
N SER A 60 3.85 4.73 3.86
CA SER A 60 4.74 5.81 3.45
C SER A 60 6.15 5.63 4.01
N ILE A 61 7.15 5.71 3.14
CA ILE A 61 8.58 5.68 3.49
C ILE A 61 9.18 7.01 3.07
N SER A 62 9.43 7.90 4.03
CA SER A 62 9.94 9.25 3.79
C SER A 62 11.21 9.50 4.57
N GLU A 63 12.27 9.91 3.86
CA GLU A 63 13.59 10.21 4.43
C GLU A 63 14.08 9.06 5.33
N SER A 64 13.86 7.81 4.90
CA SER A 64 14.07 6.60 5.70
C SER A 64 14.70 5.50 4.84
N HIS A 65 15.65 4.77 5.41
CA HIS A 65 16.60 3.96 4.63
C HIS A 65 16.79 2.58 5.24
N ASN A 66 17.24 1.60 4.46
CA ASN A 66 17.60 0.26 4.95
C ASN A 66 16.47 -0.45 5.72
N ASN A 67 15.22 -0.31 5.28
CA ASN A 67 14.06 -0.98 5.89
C ASN A 67 13.56 -2.15 5.04
N LEU A 68 12.81 -3.05 5.69
CA LEU A 68 12.17 -4.21 5.07
C LEU A 68 10.65 -4.07 5.14
N ILE A 69 9.98 -4.14 4.00
CA ILE A 69 8.53 -4.04 3.89
C ILE A 69 8.04 -5.23 3.09
N PHE A 70 7.47 -6.23 3.76
CA PHE A 70 7.11 -7.48 3.09
C PHE A 70 5.89 -8.20 3.68
N ASN A 71 5.24 -9.05 2.89
CA ASN A 71 4.04 -9.80 3.29
C ASN A 71 2.91 -8.91 3.86
N ASN A 72 2.82 -7.64 3.47
CA ASN A 72 1.69 -6.79 3.85
C ASN A 72 0.57 -6.93 2.81
N THR A 73 -0.67 -6.87 3.29
CA THR A 73 -1.87 -6.83 2.45
C THR A 73 -2.43 -5.41 2.50
N ILE A 74 -2.51 -4.75 1.35
CA ILE A 74 -3.02 -3.39 1.22
C ILE A 74 -4.27 -3.41 0.35
N SER A 75 -5.36 -2.76 0.76
CA SER A 75 -6.59 -2.72 -0.03
C SER A 75 -7.38 -1.41 0.05
N ASN A 76 -8.03 -1.05 -1.06
CA ASN A 76 -8.98 0.09 -1.14
C ASN A 76 -8.38 1.44 -0.71
N SER A 77 -7.11 1.67 -1.03
CA SER A 77 -6.38 2.85 -0.58
C SER A 77 -6.04 3.82 -1.72
N GLY A 78 -5.89 5.10 -1.40
CA GLY A 78 -5.43 6.14 -2.33
C GLY A 78 -4.10 5.79 -2.98
N GLY A 79 -3.18 5.16 -2.25
CA GLY A 79 -1.94 4.61 -2.78
C GLY A 79 -1.46 3.44 -1.94
N GLY A 80 -0.78 2.48 -2.55
CA GLY A 80 -0.23 1.32 -1.86
C GLY A 80 0.98 1.66 -1.00
N ILE A 81 2.17 1.68 -1.61
CA ILE A 81 3.42 1.99 -0.92
C ILE A 81 4.08 3.17 -1.63
N ASN A 82 4.43 4.23 -0.92
CA ASN A 82 5.10 5.40 -1.50
C ASN A 82 6.50 5.60 -0.89
N LEU A 83 7.48 5.93 -1.73
CA LEU A 83 8.85 6.23 -1.33
C LEU A 83 9.21 7.67 -1.69
N LYS A 84 9.76 8.41 -0.72
CA LYS A 84 10.26 9.78 -0.90
C LYS A 84 11.61 9.94 -0.22
N ASN A 85 12.61 10.39 -0.97
CA ASN A 85 13.98 10.59 -0.47
C ASN A 85 14.51 9.42 0.39
N SER A 86 14.26 8.19 -0.06
CA SER A 86 14.42 6.96 0.72
C SER A 86 15.15 5.93 -0.13
N THR A 87 16.21 5.33 0.41
CA THR A 87 17.16 4.50 -0.33
C THR A 87 17.40 3.16 0.35
N SER A 88 17.84 2.17 -0.44
CA SER A 88 18.28 0.86 0.07
C SER A 88 17.20 0.09 0.86
N ASN A 89 15.92 0.37 0.63
CA ASN A 89 14.83 -0.39 1.20
C ASN A 89 14.55 -1.63 0.34
N LYS A 90 14.06 -2.71 0.97
CA LYS A 90 13.56 -3.90 0.26
C LYS A 90 12.06 -4.00 0.44
N ILE A 91 11.34 -4.02 -0.68
CA ILE A 91 9.88 -4.05 -0.73
C ILE A 91 9.47 -5.27 -1.56
N HIS A 92 8.98 -6.31 -0.90
CA HIS A 92 8.72 -7.57 -1.58
C HIS A 92 7.57 -8.37 -1.01
N ASP A 93 7.00 -9.26 -1.82
CA ASP A 93 5.92 -10.16 -1.40
C ASP A 93 4.70 -9.43 -0.78
N ASN A 94 4.47 -8.16 -1.13
CA ASN A 94 3.28 -7.43 -0.71
C ASN A 94 2.15 -7.65 -1.71
N THR A 95 0.92 -7.71 -1.22
CA THR A 95 -0.29 -7.79 -2.04
C THR A 95 -1.04 -6.45 -1.97
N ILE A 96 -1.28 -5.80 -3.11
CA ILE A 96 -1.93 -4.48 -3.20
C ILE A 96 -3.17 -4.59 -4.08
N ILE A 97 -4.33 -4.29 -3.51
CA ILE A 97 -5.65 -4.58 -4.07
C ILE A 97 -6.45 -3.28 -4.19
N ASN A 98 -7.14 -3.07 -5.31
CA ASN A 98 -8.08 -1.94 -5.53
C ASN A 98 -7.54 -0.57 -5.08
N SER A 99 -6.23 -0.32 -5.23
CA SER A 99 -5.62 0.94 -4.83
C SER A 99 -5.35 1.81 -6.06
N THR A 100 -5.37 3.14 -5.93
CA THR A 100 -5.19 4.00 -7.14
C THR A 100 -3.76 3.96 -7.68
N LYS A 101 -2.79 3.60 -6.81
CA LYS A 101 -1.38 3.35 -7.14
C LYS A 101 -0.88 2.11 -6.42
N GLY A 102 0.06 1.39 -7.04
CA GLY A 102 0.75 0.25 -6.45
C GLY A 102 1.88 0.68 -5.52
N ILE A 103 3.13 0.51 -5.97
CA ILE A 103 4.32 1.03 -5.29
C ILE A 103 4.81 2.24 -6.08
N ASP A 104 4.86 3.44 -5.50
CA ASP A 104 5.25 4.69 -6.18
C ASP A 104 6.66 5.11 -5.74
N THR A 105 7.57 5.18 -6.73
CA THR A 105 8.94 5.69 -6.57
C THR A 105 9.20 6.93 -7.41
N SER A 106 8.14 7.60 -7.89
CA SER A 106 8.25 8.80 -8.73
C SER A 106 8.38 10.10 -7.93
N ALA A 107 8.18 10.05 -6.61
CA ALA A 107 8.21 11.24 -5.76
C ALA A 107 9.62 11.88 -5.72
N ALA A 108 9.65 13.22 -5.62
CA ALA A 108 10.88 14.01 -5.59
C ALA A 108 11.82 13.62 -4.42
N GLY A 109 13.10 13.44 -4.72
CA GLY A 109 14.16 13.10 -3.75
C GLY A 109 14.98 11.88 -4.18
N GLY A 110 16.13 11.65 -3.54
CA GLY A 110 17.00 10.52 -3.84
C GLY A 110 16.33 9.20 -3.45
N VAL A 111 15.77 8.49 -4.43
CA VAL A 111 15.08 7.20 -4.23
C VAL A 111 15.81 6.04 -4.89
N ALA A 112 17.14 6.11 -4.97
CA ALA A 112 18.01 5.12 -5.60
C ALA A 112 18.27 3.88 -4.72
N GLY A 113 18.65 2.77 -5.34
CA GLY A 113 19.14 1.57 -4.64
C GLY A 113 18.08 0.76 -3.88
N ASN A 114 16.78 1.04 -4.04
CA ASN A 114 15.73 0.20 -3.47
C ASN A 114 15.53 -1.08 -4.32
N MET A 115 15.17 -2.18 -3.66
CA MET A 115 14.86 -3.47 -4.30
C MET A 115 13.36 -3.73 -4.19
N ILE A 116 12.67 -3.88 -5.33
CA ILE A 116 11.21 -4.05 -5.40
C ILE A 116 10.88 -5.29 -6.23
N TYR A 117 10.45 -6.38 -5.62
CA TYR A 117 10.26 -7.67 -6.31
C TYR A 117 9.13 -8.51 -5.70
N ASN A 118 8.56 -9.46 -6.45
CA ASN A 118 7.48 -10.36 -6.01
C ASN A 118 6.22 -9.68 -5.45
N ASN A 119 5.96 -8.41 -5.75
CA ASN A 119 4.73 -7.77 -5.30
C ASN A 119 3.57 -8.12 -6.25
N HIS A 120 2.39 -8.37 -5.69
CA HIS A 120 1.19 -8.75 -6.43
C HIS A 120 0.20 -7.59 -6.43
N PHE A 121 -0.21 -7.14 -7.62
CA PHE A 121 -1.12 -6.02 -7.80
C PHE A 121 -2.43 -6.51 -8.40
N ILE A 122 -3.55 -6.35 -7.69
CA ILE A 122 -4.87 -6.79 -8.14
C ILE A 122 -5.75 -5.56 -8.31
N ASN A 123 -6.30 -5.34 -9.52
CA ASN A 123 -7.09 -4.14 -9.85
C ASN A 123 -6.38 -2.82 -9.49
N THR A 124 -5.06 -2.82 -9.47
CA THR A 124 -4.20 -1.71 -9.04
C THR A 124 -3.16 -1.47 -10.12
N PRO A 125 -2.92 -0.23 -10.59
CA PRO A 125 -1.85 0.04 -11.52
C PRO A 125 -0.49 -0.37 -10.94
N SER A 126 0.28 -1.18 -11.69
CA SER A 126 1.68 -1.46 -11.34
C SER A 126 2.51 -0.21 -11.56
N SER A 127 2.62 0.65 -10.55
CA SER A 127 3.40 1.89 -10.63
C SER A 127 4.85 1.71 -10.22
N SER A 128 5.45 0.53 -10.41
CA SER A 128 6.88 0.27 -10.11
C SER A 128 7.83 0.97 -11.10
N SER A 129 7.55 2.25 -11.40
CA SER A 129 8.27 3.05 -12.37
C SER A 129 9.61 3.45 -11.78
N SER A 130 10.67 2.83 -12.30
CA SER A 130 12.01 3.39 -12.27
C SER A 130 11.94 4.79 -12.87
N SER A 131 11.90 5.82 -12.02
CA SER A 131 12.27 7.15 -12.46
C SER A 131 13.64 7.04 -13.13
N PRO A 132 13.91 7.71 -14.26
CA PRO A 132 15.21 7.63 -14.95
C PRO A 132 16.40 8.06 -14.05
N HIS A 133 16.12 8.70 -12.90
CA HIS A 133 17.10 9.06 -11.87
C HIS A 133 17.24 8.03 -10.73
N SER A 134 16.45 6.96 -10.72
CA SER A 134 16.45 5.96 -9.65
C SER A 134 17.07 4.65 -10.14
N SER A 135 18.25 4.30 -9.63
CA SER A 135 18.91 3.00 -9.83
C SER A 135 18.21 1.88 -9.03
N ASN A 136 16.88 1.88 -9.00
CA ASN A 136 16.08 0.88 -8.29
C ASN A 136 16.06 -0.43 -9.08
N SER A 137 16.21 -1.53 -8.35
CA SER A 137 16.07 -2.87 -8.91
C SER A 137 14.61 -3.30 -8.81
N VAL A 138 13.87 -3.15 -9.90
CA VAL A 138 12.47 -3.59 -10.01
C VAL A 138 12.44 -4.96 -10.69
N GLY A 139 12.03 -5.99 -9.95
CA GLY A 139 11.92 -7.35 -10.45
C GLY A 139 10.79 -7.52 -11.46
N SER A 140 11.05 -8.29 -12.53
CA SER A 140 10.04 -8.68 -13.53
C SER A 140 8.95 -9.61 -12.98
N ASN A 141 9.15 -10.13 -11.77
CA ASN A 141 8.22 -10.96 -11.01
C ASN A 141 7.12 -10.17 -10.28
N ASN A 142 7.12 -8.84 -10.35
CA ASN A 142 5.97 -8.05 -9.92
C ASN A 142 4.79 -8.31 -10.87
N GLN A 143 3.69 -8.88 -10.35
CA GLN A 143 2.57 -9.35 -11.18
C GLN A 143 1.40 -8.35 -11.14
N PRO A 144 1.11 -7.59 -12.21
CA PRO A 144 -0.16 -6.91 -12.37
C PRO A 144 -1.23 -7.89 -12.87
N GLN A 145 -2.23 -8.17 -12.04
CA GLN A 145 -3.46 -8.81 -12.46
C GLN A 145 -4.48 -7.71 -12.82
N GLY A 146 -4.82 -7.64 -14.11
CA GLY A 146 -5.67 -6.60 -14.68
C GLY A 146 -7.00 -6.42 -13.96
N THR A 147 -7.60 -5.23 -14.11
CA THR A 147 -8.91 -4.91 -13.57
C THR A 147 -9.92 -5.99 -13.94
N LEU A 148 -10.47 -6.70 -12.95
CA LEU A 148 -11.74 -7.38 -13.11
C LEU A 148 -12.73 -6.32 -13.57
N LYS A 149 -12.96 -6.23 -14.88
CA LYS A 149 -14.16 -5.61 -15.41
C LYS A 149 -15.28 -6.41 -14.77
N HIS A 150 -15.90 -5.86 -13.73
CA HIS A 150 -17.17 -6.34 -13.23
C HIS A 150 -18.13 -6.35 -14.43
N HIS A 151 -18.26 -7.51 -15.08
CA HIS A 151 -19.38 -7.76 -15.96
C HIS A 151 -20.60 -7.71 -15.05
N ASN A 152 -21.28 -6.58 -15.15
CA ASN A 152 -22.44 -6.24 -14.39
C ASN A 152 -23.59 -7.16 -14.82
N LYS A 153 -23.70 -8.34 -14.20
CA LYS A 153 -24.92 -9.16 -14.21
C LYS A 153 -24.96 -9.99 -12.94
N HIS A 154 -25.75 -9.56 -11.98
CA HIS A 154 -26.88 -10.34 -11.47
C HIS A 154 -27.74 -9.39 -10.63
N SER A 155 -28.73 -8.79 -11.30
CA SER A 155 -29.94 -8.36 -10.61
C SER A 155 -30.52 -9.62 -9.95
N LEU A 156 -30.47 -9.68 -8.62
CA LEU A 156 -31.24 -10.63 -7.85
C LEU A 156 -32.70 -10.33 -8.14
N GLY A 157 -33.35 -11.23 -8.88
CA GLY A 157 -34.76 -11.16 -9.17
C GLY A 157 -35.54 -11.00 -7.87
N GLY A 158 -36.21 -9.87 -7.71
CA GLY A 158 -37.11 -9.62 -6.60
C GLY A 158 -38.22 -10.67 -6.61
N HIS A 159 -38.26 -11.51 -5.57
CA HIS A 159 -39.44 -12.30 -5.26
C HIS A 159 -40.57 -11.34 -4.91
N LYS A 160 -41.51 -11.13 -5.84
CA LYS A 160 -42.82 -10.59 -5.54
C LYS A 160 -43.57 -11.61 -4.68
N ALA A 161 -43.82 -11.28 -3.41
CA ALA A 161 -44.80 -11.97 -2.60
C ALA A 161 -46.18 -11.83 -3.28
N LYS A 162 -46.86 -12.95 -3.51
CA LYS A 162 -48.26 -12.98 -3.93
C LYS A 162 -49.14 -12.54 -2.75
N PRO A 163 -50.09 -11.63 -2.92
CA PRO A 163 -51.12 -11.42 -1.91
C PRO A 163 -52.07 -12.63 -1.91
N GLY A 164 -52.32 -13.18 -0.71
CA GLY A 164 -53.37 -14.15 -0.49
C GLY A 164 -54.73 -13.48 -0.67
N PHE A 165 -55.63 -14.13 -1.40
CA PHE A 165 -57.04 -13.76 -1.42
C PHE A 165 -57.77 -14.55 -0.32
N ALA A 166 -58.68 -13.85 0.37
CA ALA A 166 -59.70 -14.40 1.24
C ALA A 166 -60.72 -15.23 0.46
#